data_AF-A0A954IAA4-F1
#
_entry.id   AF-A0A954IAA4-F1
#
_cell.length_a   1.000
_cell.length_b   1.000
_cell.length_c   1.000
_cell.angle_alpha   90.00
_cell.angle_beta   90.00
_cell.angle_gamma   90.00
#
_symmetry.space_group_name_H-M   'P 1'
#
loop_
_entity.id
_entity.type
_entity.pdbx_description
1 polymer ?
#
loop_
_entity_poly.entity_id
_entity_poly.type
_entity_poly.pdbx_seq_one_letter_code
_entity_poly.pdbx_strand_id
1 'polypeptide(L)'
;MLTIMRWQSRQLLPTTILFAFLAACWTLFCSDVLQPLLTPYVAPAVILHGVLMCWQLGRNSPRHSGFLYIQGFSRDQIWWGTVTATLAAAALVSLTVWLFITTHTRSAVQAALGNPWFPAAGSSDADCVFALFALYVIVLGIGH
;
A
#
# COMPACT_ATOMS: atom_id res chain seq x y z
N MET A 1 21.42 -7.92 0.59
CA MET A 1 20.22 -7.12 0.25
C MET A 1 18.97 -7.97 0.11
N LEU A 2 18.89 -8.88 -0.86
CA LEU A 2 17.71 -9.72 -1.11
C LEU A 2 17.20 -10.47 0.15
N THR A 3 18.11 -11.01 0.97
CA THR A 3 17.77 -11.72 2.21
C THR A 3 17.07 -10.84 3.23
N ILE A 4 17.57 -9.62 3.44
CA ILE A 4 17.00 -8.64 4.38
C ILE A 4 15.60 -8.25 3.90
N MET A 5 15.49 -7.87 2.62
CA MET A 5 14.22 -7.48 2.01
C MET A 5 13.18 -8.60 2.16
N ARG A 6 13.52 -9.85 1.80
CA ARG A 6 12.59 -11.00 1.95
C ARG A 6 12.14 -11.19 3.39
N TRP A 7 13.04 -11.03 4.34
CA TRP A 7 12.72 -11.20 5.76
C TRP A 7 11.80 -10.08 6.27
N GLN A 8 12.07 -8.82 5.92
CA GLN A 8 11.24 -7.68 6.30
C GLN A 8 9.88 -7.70 5.60
N SER A 9 9.83 -8.04 4.30
CA SER A 9 8.58 -8.19 3.57
C SER A 9 7.67 -9.27 4.15
N ARG A 10 8.23 -10.36 4.71
CA ARG A 10 7.43 -11.40 5.40
C ARG A 10 6.70 -10.86 6.63
N GLN A 11 7.30 -9.92 7.35
CA GLN A 11 6.68 -9.30 8.53
C GLN A 11 5.56 -8.34 8.12
N LEU A 12 5.75 -7.63 7.01
CA LEU A 12 4.74 -6.73 6.44
C LEU A 12 3.62 -7.46 5.69
N LEU A 13 3.82 -8.73 5.32
CA LEU A 13 2.91 -9.44 4.42
C LEU A 13 1.45 -9.47 4.93
N PRO A 14 1.16 -9.81 6.21
CA PRO A 14 -0.22 -9.90 6.66
C PRO A 14 -0.96 -8.55 6.61
N THR A 15 -0.30 -7.48 7.05
CA THR A 15 -0.86 -6.12 7.00
C THR A 15 -1.02 -5.65 5.57
N THR A 16 -0.03 -5.90 4.71
CA THR A 16 -0.08 -5.56 3.28
C THR A 16 -1.25 -6.26 2.58
N ILE A 17 -1.46 -7.55 2.83
CA ILE A 17 -2.60 -8.31 2.26
C ILE A 17 -3.93 -7.71 2.72
N LEU A 18 -4.06 -7.40 4.02
CA LEU A 18 -5.27 -6.78 4.56
C LEU A 18 -5.58 -5.45 3.87
N PHE A 19 -4.59 -4.56 3.76
CA PHE A 19 -4.79 -3.25 3.12
C PHE A 19 -4.98 -3.34 1.61
N ALA A 20 -4.36 -4.31 0.94
CA ALA A 20 -4.63 -4.60 -0.47
C ALA A 20 -6.07 -5.08 -0.68
N PHE A 21 -6.57 -5.95 0.19
CA PHE A 21 -7.97 -6.38 0.17
C PHE A 21 -8.94 -5.21 0.42
N LEU A 22 -8.66 -4.36 1.41
CA LEU A 22 -9.47 -3.16 1.67
C LEU A 22 -9.46 -2.20 0.47
N ALA A 23 -8.29 -1.99 -0.15
CA ALA A 23 -8.16 -1.18 -1.34
C ALA A 23 -8.92 -1.79 -2.53
N ALA A 24 -8.93 -3.12 -2.68
CA ALA A 24 -9.74 -3.83 -3.66
C ALA A 24 -11.24 -3.60 -3.43
N CYS A 25 -11.73 -3.80 -2.21
CA CYS A 25 -13.12 -3.54 -1.87
C CYS A 25 -13.52 -2.09 -2.15
N TRP A 26 -12.70 -1.13 -1.73
CA TRP A 26 -12.93 0.27 -2.03
C TRP A 26 -12.99 0.53 -3.55
N THR A 27 -12.02 0.02 -4.31
CA THR A 27 -11.97 0.16 -5.77
C THR A 27 -13.19 -0.45 -6.45
N LEU A 28 -13.68 -1.59 -5.98
CA LEU A 28 -14.79 -2.28 -6.63
C LEU A 28 -16.16 -1.71 -6.26
N PHE A 29 -16.33 -1.20 -5.04
CA PHE A 29 -17.65 -0.83 -4.52
C PHE A 29 -17.86 0.68 -4.37
N CYS A 30 -16.83 1.52 -4.45
CA CYS A 30 -17.01 2.97 -4.48
C CYS A 30 -17.71 3.38 -5.78
N SER A 31 -18.91 3.95 -5.68
CA SER A 31 -19.73 4.37 -6.82
C SER A 31 -19.21 5.61 -7.53
N ASP A 32 -18.43 6.43 -6.83
CA ASP A 32 -17.92 7.71 -7.30
C ASP A 32 -16.55 7.56 -7.98
N VAL A 33 -16.07 8.63 -8.61
CA VAL A 33 -14.71 8.71 -9.16
C VAL A 33 -13.69 8.51 -8.04
N LEU A 34 -12.67 7.68 -8.27
CA LEU A 34 -11.69 7.38 -7.24
C LEU A 34 -10.78 8.60 -6.99
N GLN A 35 -10.91 9.17 -5.80
CA GLN A 35 -10.13 10.35 -5.39
C GLN A 35 -9.54 10.11 -4.00
N PRO A 36 -8.32 9.54 -3.88
CA PRO A 36 -7.72 9.15 -2.60
C PRO A 36 -7.64 10.29 -1.58
N LEU A 37 -7.36 11.50 -2.06
CA LEU A 37 -7.18 12.70 -1.23
C LEU A 37 -8.51 13.28 -0.72
N LEU A 38 -9.59 13.08 -1.47
CA LEU A 38 -10.91 13.62 -1.14
C LEU A 38 -11.80 12.59 -0.45
N THR A 39 -11.42 11.31 -0.51
CA THR A 39 -12.15 10.23 0.14
C THR A 39 -11.77 10.15 1.62
N PRO A 40 -12.70 10.41 2.55
CA PRO A 40 -12.38 10.69 3.96
C PRO A 40 -11.75 9.51 4.71
N TYR A 41 -11.97 8.28 4.24
CA TYR A 41 -11.45 7.06 4.87
C TYR A 41 -10.18 6.50 4.19
N VAL A 42 -9.79 6.97 3.01
CA VAL A 42 -8.61 6.48 2.30
C VAL A 42 -7.33 7.01 2.93
N ALA A 43 -7.23 8.32 3.16
CA ALA A 43 -6.05 8.91 3.77
C ALA A 43 -5.77 8.36 5.20
N PRO A 44 -6.76 8.22 6.10
CA PRO A 44 -6.55 7.56 7.39
C PRO A 44 -6.10 6.10 7.25
N ALA A 45 -6.63 5.35 6.28
CA ALA A 45 -6.20 3.98 6.04
C ALA A 45 -4.73 3.90 5.60
N VAL A 46 -4.30 4.78 4.69
CA VAL A 46 -2.89 4.86 4.27
C VAL A 46 -1.98 5.23 5.44
N ILE A 47 -2.38 6.22 6.25
CA ILE A 47 -1.64 6.63 7.45
C ILE A 47 -1.52 5.46 8.43
N LEU A 48 -2.65 4.79 8.73
CA LEU A 48 -2.67 3.63 9.62
C LEU A 48 -1.75 2.53 9.11
N HIS A 49 -1.80 2.20 7.82
CA HIS A 49 -0.92 1.19 7.23
C HIS A 49 0.55 1.59 7.32
N GLY A 50 0.89 2.84 6.99
CA GLY A 50 2.26 3.35 7.10
C GLY A 50 2.79 3.32 8.53
N VAL A 51 1.98 3.72 9.52
CA VAL A 51 2.32 3.63 10.94
C VAL A 51 2.53 2.18 11.36
N LEU A 52 1.68 1.25 10.91
CA LEU A 52 1.85 -0.18 11.19
C LEU A 52 3.14 -0.73 10.58
N MET A 53 3.49 -0.36 9.35
CA MET A 53 4.76 -0.76 8.73
C MET A 53 5.96 -0.25 9.53
N CYS A 54 5.95 1.04 9.90
CA CYS A 54 6.98 1.65 10.72
C CYS A 54 7.06 1.02 12.12
N TRP A 55 5.93 0.63 12.70
CA TRP A 55 5.90 -0.04 14.00
C TRP A 55 6.45 -1.46 13.94
N GLN A 56 6.11 -2.23 12.89
CA GLN A 56 6.56 -3.61 12.69
C GLN A 56 8.06 -3.71 12.39
N LEU A 57 8.58 -2.83 11.53
CA LEU A 57 9.98 -2.85 11.12
C LEU A 57 10.89 -1.89 11.87
N GLY A 58 10.32 -0.93 12.59
CA GLY A 58 11.05 0.14 13.26
C GLY A 58 11.64 -0.24 14.63
N ARG A 59 12.17 0.79 15.29
CA ARG A 59 12.94 0.69 16.54
C ARG A 59 12.19 0.08 17.73
N ASN A 60 10.86 0.06 17.68
CA ASN A 60 10.01 -0.53 18.72
C ASN A 60 10.10 -2.06 18.76
N SER A 61 10.77 -2.68 17.78
CA SER A 61 11.10 -4.10 17.81
C SER A 61 12.62 -4.34 17.86
N PRO A 62 13.27 -4.06 19.01
CA PRO A 62 14.73 -4.17 19.15
C PRO A 62 15.25 -5.58 18.87
N ARG A 63 14.42 -6.61 19.07
CA ARG A 63 14.75 -8.01 18.75
C ARG A 63 14.96 -8.25 17.25
N HIS A 64 14.18 -7.58 16.40
CA HIS A 64 14.24 -7.76 14.94
C HIS A 64 15.48 -7.09 14.34
N SER A 65 15.74 -5.84 14.71
CA SER A 65 16.96 -5.14 14.26
C SER A 65 18.21 -5.79 14.86
N GLY A 66 18.19 -6.16 16.14
CA GLY A 66 19.29 -6.85 16.80
C GLY A 66 19.65 -8.19 16.16
N PHE A 67 18.64 -8.98 15.75
CA PHE A 67 18.87 -10.21 15.01
C PHE A 67 19.64 -9.97 13.70
N LEU A 68 19.25 -8.96 12.92
CA LEU A 68 19.94 -8.63 11.66
C LEU A 68 21.38 -8.14 11.89
N TYR A 69 21.62 -7.37 12.96
CA TYR A 69 22.98 -6.97 13.33
C TYR A 69 23.85 -8.17 13.73
N ILE A 70 23.32 -9.14 14.48
CA ILE A 70 24.05 -10.36 14.86
C ILE A 70 24.40 -11.22 13.63
N GLN A 71 23.58 -11.18 12.58
CA GLN A 71 23.84 -11.84 11.31
C GLN A 71 24.91 -11.11 10.45
N GLY A 72 25.50 -10.01 10.94
CA GLY A 72 26.58 -9.29 10.29
C GLY A 72 26.13 -8.23 9.27
N PHE A 73 24.84 -7.87 9.24
CA PHE A 73 24.37 -6.80 8.38
C PHE A 73 24.71 -5.42 8.95
N SER A 74 25.19 -4.54 8.09
CA SER A 74 25.45 -3.14 8.44
C SER A 74 24.16 -2.34 8.60
N ARG A 75 24.24 -1.22 9.33
CA ARG A 75 23.10 -0.31 9.53
C ARG A 75 22.48 0.14 8.22
N ASP A 76 23.31 0.52 7.23
CA ASP A 76 22.83 1.01 5.94
C ASP A 76 22.13 -0.10 5.15
N GLN A 77 22.61 -1.34 5.26
CA GLN A 77 21.96 -2.48 4.62
C GLN A 77 20.56 -2.74 5.19
N ILE A 78 20.41 -2.61 6.51
CA ILE A 78 19.13 -2.77 7.20
C ILE A 78 18.19 -1.63 6.82
N TRP A 79 18.69 -0.39 6.80
CA TRP A 79 17.88 0.79 6.45
C TRP A 79 17.35 0.72 5.01
N TRP A 80 18.22 0.47 4.03
CA TRP A 80 17.80 0.30 2.63
C TRP A 80 16.87 -0.89 2.44
N GLY A 81 17.07 -1.98 3.19
CA GLY A 81 16.12 -3.09 3.25
C GLY A 81 14.74 -2.62 3.69
N THR A 82 14.66 -1.86 4.78
CA THR A 82 13.39 -1.39 5.34
C THR A 82 12.67 -0.47 4.37
N VAL A 83 13.40 0.48 3.78
CA VAL A 83 12.85 1.41 2.78
C VAL A 83 12.31 0.62 1.58
N THR A 84 13.09 -0.31 1.02
CA THR A 84 12.64 -1.11 -0.13
C THR A 84 11.47 -2.02 0.20
N ALA A 85 11.43 -2.63 1.39
CA ALA A 85 10.32 -3.48 1.81
C ALA A 85 9.01 -2.69 2.02
N THR A 86 9.09 -1.51 2.63
CA THR A 86 7.91 -0.63 2.84
C THR A 86 7.39 -0.04 1.53
N LEU A 87 8.29 0.40 0.63
CA LEU A 87 7.90 0.84 -0.71
C LEU A 87 7.28 -0.28 -1.53
N ALA A 88 7.81 -1.51 -1.46
CA ALA A 88 7.23 -2.66 -2.14
C ALA A 88 5.82 -2.99 -1.61
N ALA A 89 5.60 -2.90 -0.29
CA ALA A 89 4.29 -3.09 0.31
C ALA A 89 3.28 -2.01 -0.13
N ALA A 90 3.68 -0.74 -0.13
CA ALA A 90 2.87 0.37 -0.64
C ALA A 90 2.54 0.22 -2.14
N ALA A 91 3.53 -0.21 -2.93
CA ALA A 91 3.36 -0.47 -4.36
C ALA A 91 2.36 -1.61 -4.57
N LEU A 92 2.40 -2.67 -3.79
CA LEU A 92 1.46 -3.79 -3.92
C LEU A 92 0.01 -3.34 -3.71
N VAL A 93 -0.27 -2.55 -2.67
CA VAL A 93 -1.62 -1.99 -2.43
C VAL A 93 -2.08 -1.13 -3.61
N SER A 94 -1.19 -0.27 -4.12
CA SER A 94 -1.50 0.62 -5.25
C SER A 94 -1.69 -0.15 -6.55
N LEU A 95 -0.88 -1.19 -6.80
CA LEU A 95 -1.00 -2.08 -7.94
C LEU A 95 -2.30 -2.88 -7.91
N THR A 96 -2.79 -3.27 -6.73
CA THR A 96 -4.12 -3.90 -6.62
C THR A 96 -5.21 -3.00 -7.19
N VAL A 97 -5.21 -1.71 -6.84
CA VAL A 97 -6.15 -0.72 -7.39
C VAL A 97 -5.99 -0.60 -8.91
N TRP A 98 -4.75 -0.45 -9.36
CA TRP A 98 -4.41 -0.36 -10.80
C TRP A 98 -4.89 -1.56 -11.61
N LEU A 99 -4.73 -2.77 -11.06
CA LEU A 99 -5.19 -3.99 -11.71
C LEU A 99 -6.70 -3.97 -11.92
N PHE A 100 -7.50 -3.68 -10.89
CA PHE A 100 -8.96 -3.67 -11.01
C PHE A 100 -9.50 -2.59 -11.97
N ILE A 101 -8.77 -1.49 -12.13
CA ILE A 101 -9.09 -0.43 -13.09
C ILE A 101 -8.75 -0.89 -14.51
N THR A 102 -7.53 -1.37 -14.75
CA THR A 102 -7.04 -1.73 -16.09
C THR A 102 -7.65 -3.02 -16.63
N THR A 103 -8.04 -3.97 -15.77
CA THR A 103 -8.78 -5.17 -16.19
C THR A 103 -10.28 -4.91 -16.36
N HIS A 104 -10.74 -3.66 -16.20
CA HIS A 104 -12.16 -3.28 -16.25
C HIS A 104 -13.06 -4.06 -15.28
N THR A 105 -12.49 -4.67 -14.23
CA THR A 105 -13.26 -5.45 -13.27
C THR A 105 -14.14 -4.54 -12.42
N ARG A 106 -13.64 -3.36 -12.03
CA ARG A 106 -14.46 -2.31 -11.39
C ARG A 106 -15.65 -1.95 -12.29
N SER A 107 -15.41 -1.74 -13.57
CA SER A 107 -16.45 -1.43 -14.55
C SER A 107 -17.53 -2.51 -14.62
N ALA A 108 -17.14 -3.78 -14.68
CA ALA A 108 -18.07 -4.91 -14.70
C ALA A 108 -18.91 -5.00 -13.41
N VAL A 109 -18.29 -4.83 -12.24
CA VAL A 109 -19.00 -4.85 -10.94
C VAL A 109 -19.98 -3.68 -10.83
N GLN A 110 -19.57 -2.48 -11.21
CA GLN A 110 -20.42 -1.29 -11.14
C GLN A 110 -21.62 -1.37 -12.11
N ALA A 111 -21.42 -1.94 -13.30
CA ALA A 111 -22.51 -2.22 -14.22
C ALA A 111 -23.50 -3.25 -13.66
N ALA A 112 -23.01 -4.33 -13.03
CA ALA A 112 -23.85 -5.34 -12.38
C ALA A 112 -24.66 -4.79 -11.19
N LEU A 113 -24.13 -3.78 -10.50
CA LEU A 113 -24.81 -3.08 -9.40
C LEU A 113 -25.76 -1.96 -9.88
N GLY A 114 -25.85 -1.74 -11.20
CA GLY A 114 -26.74 -0.72 -11.77
C GLY A 114 -26.31 0.72 -11.46
N ASN A 115 -25.01 0.98 -11.32
CA ASN A 115 -24.52 2.33 -11.01
C ASN A 115 -24.83 3.29 -12.19
N PRO A 116 -25.63 4.36 -11.96
CA PRO A 116 -26.01 5.30 -13.01
C PRO A 116 -24.85 6.17 -13.52
N TRP A 117 -23.73 6.22 -12.80
CA TRP A 117 -22.55 7.01 -13.14
C TRP A 117 -21.54 6.26 -14.03
N PHE A 118 -21.82 5.00 -14.36
CA PHE A 118 -21.04 4.21 -15.30
C PHE A 118 -21.31 4.65 -16.76
N PRO A 119 -20.30 4.79 -17.66
CA PRO A 119 -18.87 4.47 -17.55
C PRO A 119 -17.94 5.67 -17.27
N ALA A 120 -18.46 6.83 -16.83
CA ALA A 120 -17.69 8.08 -16.77
C ALA A 120 -16.42 8.01 -15.88
N ALA A 121 -16.36 7.06 -14.94
CA ALA A 121 -15.22 6.89 -14.02
C ALA A 121 -13.96 6.24 -14.64
N GLY A 122 -14.02 5.64 -15.83
CA GLY A 122 -12.96 4.72 -16.30
C GLY A 122 -11.60 5.32 -16.66
N SER A 123 -11.51 6.58 -17.10
CA SER A 123 -10.25 7.21 -17.55
C SER A 123 -9.58 8.07 -16.48
N SER A 124 -10.35 8.72 -15.61
CA SER A 124 -9.84 9.54 -14.50
C SER A 124 -9.33 8.71 -13.32
N ASP A 125 -9.72 7.43 -13.22
CA ASP A 125 -9.34 6.55 -12.12
C ASP A 125 -7.85 6.11 -12.20
N ALA A 126 -7.17 6.26 -13.35
CA ALA A 126 -5.75 5.89 -13.46
C ALA A 126 -4.84 6.76 -12.57
N ASP A 127 -5.13 8.06 -12.46
CA ASP A 127 -4.38 9.01 -11.63
C ASP A 127 -4.48 8.69 -10.13
N CYS A 128 -5.57 8.03 -9.72
CA CYS A 128 -5.77 7.58 -8.34
C CYS A 128 -4.65 6.64 -7.89
N VAL A 129 -4.14 5.78 -8.76
CA VAL A 129 -3.05 4.85 -8.42
C VAL A 129 -1.79 5.61 -8.02
N PHE A 130 -1.42 6.62 -8.80
CA PHE A 130 -0.25 7.45 -8.54
C PHE A 130 -0.45 8.31 -7.29
N ALA A 131 -1.64 8.90 -7.11
CA ALA A 131 -1.98 9.68 -5.92
C ALA A 131 -1.93 8.82 -4.64
N LEU A 132 -2.44 7.59 -4.69
CA LEU A 132 -2.39 6.65 -3.58
C LEU A 132 -0.96 6.25 -3.22
N PHE A 133 -0.13 5.93 -4.23
CA PHE A 133 1.27 5.62 -3.99
C PHE A 133 2.06 6.83 -3.44
N ALA A 134 1.80 8.03 -3.97
CA ALA A 134 2.41 9.27 -3.48
C ALA A 134 2.06 9.54 -2.01
N LEU A 135 0.82 9.29 -1.59
CA LEU A 135 0.42 9.37 -0.18
C LEU A 135 1.24 8.42 0.71
N TYR A 136 1.47 7.18 0.27
CA TYR A 136 2.36 6.26 0.99
C TYR A 136 3.79 6.79 1.08
N VAL A 137 4.34 7.33 -0.02
CA VAL A 137 5.70 7.89 -0.02
C VAL A 137 5.83 9.04 0.97
N ILE A 138 4.84 9.93 1.05
CA ILE A 138 4.81 11.03 2.02
C ILE A 138 4.79 10.48 3.45
N VAL A 139 3.89 9.54 3.75
CA VAL A 139 3.76 8.95 5.10
C VAL A 139 5.03 8.22 5.51
N LEU A 140 5.60 7.39 4.62
CA LEU A 140 6.81 6.63 4.88
C LEU A 140 8.05 7.52 4.97
N GLY A 141 8.11 8.61 4.19
CA GLY A 141 9.20 9.59 4.24
C GLY A 141 9.29 10.35 5.57
N ILE A 142 8.17 10.48 6.30
CA ILE A 142 8.16 11.04 7.65
C ILE A 142 8.58 9.98 8.69
N GLY A 143 8.33 8.70 8.40
CA GLY A 143 8.53 7.60 9.34
C GLY A 143 9.94 6.99 9.38
N HIS A 144 10.75 7.20 8.33
CA HIS A 144 12.14 6.68 8.20
C HIS A 144 13.19 7.76 8.41
#